data_AF-A0A1C6C3H3-F1
#
_entry.id   AF-A0A1C6C3H3-F1
#
_cell.length_a   1.000
_cell.length_b   1.000
_cell.length_c   1.000
_cell.angle_alpha   90.00
_cell.angle_beta   90.00
_cell.angle_gamma   90.00
#
_symmetry.space_group_name_H-M   'P 1'
#
loop_
_entity.id
_entity.type
_entity.pdbx_description
1 polymer ?
#
loop_
_entity_poly.entity_id
_entity_poly.type
_entity_poly.pdbx_seq_one_letter_code
_entity_poly.pdbx_strand_id
1 'polypeptide(L)'
;MEHRPKFPYLPRATSDSFMISTSEGPVCTPEPLEPPPSPETEEPVGQFPCPCCGCLTFPVPKEEAMAYICPVCFWENDVFDPGEDAPSDENRGMTLRQGRENYRRWGAVRQDLVPFARPARPEELP
;
A
#
# COMPACT_ATOMS: atom_id res chain seq x y z
N MET A 1 6.39 -35.76 29.95
CA MET A 1 5.64 -34.81 29.09
C MET A 1 6.55 -34.45 27.94
N GLU A 2 6.38 -35.09 26.79
CA GLU A 2 7.26 -34.86 25.62
C GLU A 2 6.88 -33.54 24.95
N HIS A 3 7.89 -32.68 24.74
CA HIS A 3 7.73 -31.42 24.02
C HIS A 3 7.53 -31.73 22.53
N ARG A 4 6.30 -31.56 22.03
CA ARG A 4 6.03 -31.60 20.60
C ARG A 4 6.76 -30.46 19.89
N PRO A 5 7.55 -30.73 18.83
CA PRO A 5 8.17 -29.67 18.05
C PRO A 5 7.09 -28.87 17.30
N LYS A 6 7.21 -27.54 17.38
CA LYS A 6 6.21 -26.58 16.88
C LYS A 6 6.07 -26.57 15.36
N PHE A 7 7.05 -27.11 14.63
CA PHE A 7 7.09 -27.15 13.16
C PHE A 7 7.79 -28.43 12.66
N PRO A 8 7.08 -29.56 12.53
CA PRO A 8 7.68 -30.84 12.16
C PRO A 8 8.18 -30.90 10.71
N TYR A 9 7.80 -29.94 9.86
CA TYR A 9 8.07 -29.95 8.42
C TYR A 9 9.03 -28.84 7.95
N LEU A 10 9.52 -27.99 8.85
CA LEU A 10 10.48 -26.95 8.48
C LEU A 10 11.91 -27.43 8.73
N PRO A 11 12.82 -27.31 7.75
CA PRO A 11 14.22 -27.66 7.95
C PRO A 11 14.86 -26.70 8.98
N ARG A 12 15.80 -27.23 9.75
CA ARG A 12 16.55 -26.45 10.74
C ARG A 12 17.55 -25.56 10.00
N ALA A 13 17.48 -24.24 10.20
CA ALA A 13 18.46 -23.33 9.64
C ALA A 13 19.84 -23.58 10.25
N THR A 14 20.87 -23.65 9.42
CA THR A 14 22.28 -23.70 9.83
C THR A 14 22.96 -22.43 9.36
N SER A 15 23.67 -21.74 10.25
CA SER A 15 24.51 -20.60 9.86
C SER A 15 25.76 -21.14 9.19
N ASP A 16 25.96 -20.79 7.91
CA ASP A 16 27.21 -21.09 7.21
C ASP A 16 28.23 -19.98 7.50
N SER A 17 29.35 -20.35 8.12
CA SER A 17 30.38 -19.41 8.54
C SER A 17 31.35 -19.16 7.39
N PHE A 18 31.08 -18.15 6.57
CA PHE A 18 32.02 -17.69 5.56
C PHE A 18 33.15 -16.88 6.20
N MET A 19 34.38 -17.40 6.13
CA MET A 19 35.59 -16.66 6.49
C MET A 19 35.91 -15.67 5.38
N ILE A 20 35.79 -14.37 5.65
CA ILE A 20 36.15 -13.33 4.68
C ILE A 20 37.68 -13.19 4.68
N SER A 21 38.33 -13.70 3.64
CA SER A 21 39.76 -13.51 3.39
C SER A 21 40.03 -12.06 2.98
N THR A 22 40.95 -11.38 3.67
CA THR A 22 41.37 -10.01 3.34
C THR A 22 42.36 -10.05 2.17
N SER A 23 41.86 -10.03 0.94
CA SER A 23 42.67 -9.71 -0.25
C SER A 23 42.13 -8.44 -0.90
N GLU A 24 43.04 -7.58 -1.34
CA GLU A 24 42.82 -6.20 -1.78
C GLU A 24 41.56 -6.01 -2.64
N GLY A 25 40.75 -5.03 -2.23
CA GLY A 25 39.44 -4.80 -2.81
C GLY A 25 39.51 -4.35 -4.28
N PRO A 26 38.53 -4.74 -5.12
CA PRO A 26 38.42 -4.20 -6.46
C PRO A 26 38.06 -2.71 -6.36
N VAL A 27 38.79 -1.89 -7.14
CA VAL A 27 38.47 -0.48 -7.36
C VAL A 27 37.00 -0.37 -7.78
N CYS A 28 36.19 0.30 -6.96
CA CYS A 28 34.83 0.69 -7.33
C CYS A 28 34.92 1.61 -8.55
N THR A 29 34.79 1.06 -9.74
CA THR A 29 34.32 1.83 -10.88
C THR A 29 32.90 2.27 -10.55
N PRO A 30 32.58 3.58 -10.63
CA PRO A 30 31.21 4.03 -10.44
C PRO A 30 30.33 3.35 -11.48
N GLU A 31 29.27 2.71 -11.00
CA GLU A 31 28.22 2.14 -11.84
C GLU A 31 27.66 3.26 -12.74
N PRO A 32 27.43 3.04 -14.04
CA PRO A 32 26.78 4.01 -14.90
C PRO A 32 25.42 4.38 -14.29
N LEU A 33 25.17 5.68 -14.08
CA LEU A 33 23.84 6.15 -13.66
C LEU A 33 22.79 5.58 -14.61
N GLU A 34 21.78 4.93 -14.04
CA GLU A 34 20.63 4.45 -14.80
C GLU A 34 20.01 5.62 -15.59
N PRO A 35 19.58 5.39 -16.84
CA PRO A 35 18.90 6.41 -17.61
C PRO A 35 17.62 6.87 -16.89
N PRO A 36 17.21 8.13 -17.08
CA PRO A 36 15.98 8.64 -16.46
C PRO A 36 14.80 7.74 -16.83
N PRO A 37 13.85 7.51 -15.91
CA PRO A 37 12.67 6.72 -16.21
C PRO A 37 11.94 7.32 -17.43
N SER A 38 11.47 6.44 -18.33
CA SER A 38 10.64 6.84 -19.47
C SER A 38 9.44 7.66 -18.98
N PRO A 39 8.90 8.60 -19.79
CA PRO A 39 7.77 9.42 -19.38
C PRO A 39 6.66 8.51 -18.87
N GLU A 40 6.36 8.69 -17.58
CA GLU A 40 5.36 7.95 -16.84
C GLU A 40 4.05 8.04 -17.64
N THR A 41 3.51 6.90 -18.05
CA THR A 41 2.21 6.83 -18.70
C THR A 41 1.22 7.58 -17.84
N GLU A 42 0.62 8.67 -18.33
CA GLU A 42 -0.32 9.46 -17.54
C GLU A 42 -1.39 8.55 -16.95
N GLU A 43 -1.43 8.45 -15.62
CA GLU A 43 -2.40 7.60 -14.95
C GLU A 43 -3.81 8.04 -15.36
N PRO A 44 -4.70 7.09 -15.73
CA PRO A 44 -6.04 7.43 -16.17
C PRO A 44 -6.75 8.24 -15.09
N VAL A 45 -7.34 9.37 -15.50
CA VAL A 45 -8.15 10.23 -14.61
C VAL A 45 -9.28 9.39 -14.03
N GLY A 46 -9.36 9.33 -12.71
CA GLY A 46 -10.43 8.64 -12.00
C GLY A 46 -11.80 9.20 -12.37
N GLN A 47 -12.77 8.32 -12.57
CA GLN A 47 -14.15 8.68 -12.93
C GLN A 47 -15.17 8.18 -11.91
N PHE A 48 -14.75 7.29 -11.00
CA PHE A 48 -15.62 6.67 -10.03
C PHE A 48 -15.25 7.14 -8.61
N PRO A 49 -16.25 7.34 -7.73
CA PRO A 49 -16.02 7.90 -6.41
C PRO A 49 -15.34 6.89 -5.48
N CYS A 50 -14.32 7.34 -4.75
CA CYS A 50 -13.81 6.61 -3.60
C CYS A 50 -14.92 6.48 -2.54
N PRO A 51 -15.20 5.27 -2.02
CA PRO A 51 -16.24 5.10 -1.01
C PRO A 51 -15.92 5.84 0.28
N CYS A 52 -14.65 6.16 0.57
CA CYS A 52 -14.27 6.89 1.78
C CYS A 52 -14.43 8.41 1.62
N CYS A 53 -13.62 9.06 0.77
CA CYS A 53 -13.61 10.52 0.65
C CYS A 53 -14.65 11.09 -0.33
N GLY A 54 -15.18 10.27 -1.24
CA GLY A 54 -16.12 10.70 -2.28
C GLY A 54 -15.48 11.33 -3.52
N CYS A 55 -14.17 11.58 -3.54
CA CYS A 55 -13.46 12.08 -4.73
C CYS A 55 -13.48 11.04 -5.86
N LEU A 56 -13.58 11.51 -7.10
CA LEU A 56 -13.58 10.70 -8.32
C LEU A 56 -12.15 10.23 -8.66
N THR A 57 -11.63 9.27 -7.90
CA THR A 57 -10.25 8.79 -8.05
C THR A 57 -10.15 7.38 -8.65
N PHE A 58 -11.23 6.59 -8.61
CA PHE A 58 -11.15 5.22 -9.09
C PHE A 58 -11.21 5.19 -10.62
N PRO A 59 -10.32 4.45 -11.30
CA PRO A 59 -10.29 4.37 -12.76
C PRO A 59 -11.39 3.46 -13.32
N VAL A 60 -11.97 2.60 -12.49
CA VAL A 60 -13.03 1.64 -12.79
C VAL A 60 -14.08 1.66 -11.66
N PRO A 61 -15.27 1.07 -11.83
CA PRO A 61 -16.26 0.95 -10.75
C PRO A 61 -15.68 0.31 -9.49
N LYS A 62 -16.26 0.62 -8.33
CA LYS A 62 -15.82 0.12 -7.02
C LYS A 62 -15.69 -1.41 -7.00
N GLU A 63 -16.63 -2.11 -7.62
CA GLU A 63 -16.72 -3.56 -7.65
C GLU A 63 -15.57 -4.21 -8.45
N GLU A 64 -14.92 -3.44 -9.33
CA GLU A 64 -13.81 -3.87 -10.18
C GLU A 64 -12.44 -3.35 -9.71
N ALA A 65 -12.44 -2.31 -8.86
CA ALA A 65 -11.24 -1.65 -8.35
C ALA A 65 -10.57 -2.42 -7.19
N MET A 66 -10.28 -3.71 -7.37
CA MET A 66 -9.70 -4.58 -6.32
C MET A 66 -8.43 -3.99 -5.70
N ALA A 67 -8.45 -3.78 -4.38
CA ALA A 67 -7.33 -3.24 -3.61
C ALA A 67 -6.77 -1.90 -4.14
N TYR A 68 -7.56 -1.14 -4.91
CA TYR A 68 -7.13 0.16 -5.39
C TYR A 68 -7.03 1.15 -4.22
N ILE A 69 -5.89 1.83 -4.10
CA ILE A 69 -5.65 2.80 -3.04
C ILE A 69 -6.01 4.20 -3.54
N CYS A 70 -6.98 4.84 -2.89
CA CYS A 70 -7.32 6.22 -3.20
C CYS A 70 -6.14 7.16 -2.89
N PRO A 71 -5.58 7.91 -3.86
CA PRO A 71 -4.45 8.81 -3.61
C PRO A 71 -4.83 10.02 -2.74
N VAL A 72 -6.12 10.33 -2.64
CA VAL A 72 -6.61 11.47 -1.85
C VAL A 72 -6.71 11.16 -0.37
N CYS A 73 -7.18 9.97 0.01
CA CYS A 73 -7.44 9.63 1.41
C CYS A 73 -6.71 8.37 1.91
N PHE A 74 -6.06 7.62 1.03
CA PHE A 74 -5.39 6.36 1.35
C PHE A 74 -6.29 5.21 1.81
N TRP A 75 -7.59 5.27 1.51
CA TRP A 75 -8.48 4.11 1.64
C TRP A 75 -8.14 3.08 0.56
N GLU A 76 -7.87 1.85 0.96
CA GLU A 76 -7.70 0.70 0.05
C GLU A 76 -9.06 0.05 -0.21
N ASN A 77 -9.41 -0.15 -1.47
CA ASN A 77 -10.75 -0.57 -1.83
C ASN A 77 -11.00 -2.05 -1.53
N ASP A 78 -11.96 -2.30 -0.65
CA ASP A 78 -12.52 -3.59 -0.31
C ASP A 78 -13.73 -3.87 -1.23
N VAL A 79 -13.51 -4.75 -2.22
CA VAL A 79 -14.53 -5.09 -3.22
C VAL A 79 -15.64 -5.98 -2.68
N PHE A 80 -15.44 -6.59 -1.51
CA PHE A 80 -16.48 -7.40 -0.87
C PHE A 80 -17.54 -6.54 -0.20
N ASP A 81 -17.29 -5.23 -0.08
CA ASP A 81 -18.20 -4.22 0.47
C ASP A 81 -18.88 -4.69 1.76
N PRO A 82 -18.11 -4.92 2.84
CA PRO A 82 -18.64 -5.53 4.05
C PRO A 82 -19.73 -4.69 4.76
N GLY A 83 -19.93 -3.44 4.31
CA GLY A 83 -20.86 -2.48 4.89
C GLY A 83 -20.15 -1.39 5.69
N GLU A 84 -20.87 -0.33 6.05
CA GLU A 84 -20.25 0.88 6.63
C GLU A 84 -19.60 0.65 8.00
N ASP A 85 -20.19 -0.25 8.79
CA ASP A 85 -19.81 -0.56 10.18
C ASP A 85 -19.06 -1.89 10.33
N ALA A 86 -18.85 -2.60 9.22
CA ALA A 86 -18.10 -3.85 9.23
C ALA A 86 -16.60 -3.57 8.99
N PRO A 87 -15.70 -4.37 9.58
CA PRO A 87 -14.26 -4.23 9.37
C PRO A 87 -13.89 -4.56 7.92
N SER A 88 -13.07 -3.72 7.29
CA SER A 88 -12.45 -4.02 6.00
C SER A 88 -11.12 -4.76 6.21
N ASP A 89 -10.92 -5.85 5.46
CA ASP A 89 -9.71 -6.67 5.55
C ASP A 89 -8.48 -5.90 5.00
N GLU A 90 -8.67 -5.16 3.91
CA GLU A 90 -7.67 -4.30 3.27
C GLU A 90 -7.22 -3.17 4.20
N ASN A 91 -8.14 -2.63 5.01
CA ASN A 91 -7.85 -1.49 5.88
C ASN A 91 -7.51 -1.89 7.32
N ARG A 92 -6.96 -3.09 7.53
CA ARG A 92 -6.53 -3.62 8.84
C ARG A 92 -7.65 -3.63 9.88
N GLY A 93 -8.87 -3.96 9.44
CA GLY A 93 -10.06 -4.01 10.28
C GLY A 93 -10.71 -2.64 10.55
N MET A 94 -10.26 -1.56 9.92
CA MET A 94 -10.94 -0.27 9.99
C MET A 94 -12.29 -0.35 9.25
N THR A 95 -13.34 0.22 9.86
CA THR A 95 -14.65 0.36 9.21
C THR A 95 -14.65 1.54 8.25
N LEU A 96 -15.53 1.52 7.23
CA LEU A 96 -15.68 2.65 6.32
C LEU A 96 -16.12 3.92 7.06
N ARG A 97 -16.99 3.80 8.08
CA ARG A 97 -17.38 4.93 8.94
C ARG A 97 -16.16 5.61 9.56
N GLN A 98 -15.27 4.82 10.18
CA GLN A 98 -14.04 5.33 10.78
C GLN A 98 -13.10 5.95 9.74
N GLY A 99 -12.96 5.33 8.56
CA GLY A 99 -12.18 5.89 7.45
C GLY A 99 -12.66 7.28 7.05
N ARG A 100 -13.99 7.45 6.90
CA ARG A 100 -14.62 8.76 6.58
C ARG A 100 -14.38 9.80 7.67
N GLU A 101 -14.52 9.42 8.94
CA GLU A 101 -14.26 10.30 10.08
C GLU A 101 -12.80 10.73 10.14
N ASN A 102 -11.87 9.80 9.94
CA ASN A 102 -10.43 10.07 9.93
C ASN A 102 -10.04 10.97 8.76
N TYR A 103 -10.58 10.75 7.57
CA TYR A 103 -10.33 11.62 6.42
C TYR A 103 -10.77 13.06 6.69
N ARG A 104 -11.96 13.27 7.26
CA ARG A 104 -12.42 14.62 7.66
C ARG A 104 -11.50 15.28 8.69
N ARG A 105 -10.87 14.47 9.55
CA ARG A 105 -10.02 14.95 10.64
C ARG A 105 -8.58 15.24 10.20
N TRP A 106 -8.01 14.42 9.32
CA TRP A 106 -6.57 14.40 9.03
C TRP A 106 -6.23 14.53 7.54
N GLY A 107 -7.21 14.43 6.65
CA GLY A 107 -6.97 14.35 5.20
C GLY A 107 -6.54 12.96 4.71
N ALA A 108 -6.47 11.97 5.60
CA ALA A 108 -6.20 10.57 5.28
C ALA A 108 -6.93 9.63 6.25
N VAL A 109 -7.10 8.37 5.88
CA VAL A 109 -7.76 7.35 6.71
C VAL A 109 -6.98 7.03 7.99
N ARG A 110 -5.69 7.36 8.03
CA ARG A 110 -4.81 7.23 9.21
C ARG A 110 -3.79 8.37 9.25
N GLN A 111 -3.38 8.77 10.45
CA GLN A 111 -2.39 9.83 10.65
C GLN A 111 -1.04 9.52 9.99
N ASP A 112 -0.57 8.27 10.09
CA ASP A 112 0.71 7.86 9.51
C ASP A 112 0.70 7.82 7.98
N LEU A 113 -0.47 7.90 7.34
CA LEU A 113 -0.62 7.90 5.89
C LEU A 113 -0.76 9.30 5.29
N VAL A 114 -0.90 10.34 6.11
CA VAL A 114 -1.00 11.74 5.65
C VAL A 114 0.14 12.16 4.71
N PRO A 115 1.42 11.78 4.94
CA PRO A 115 2.52 12.16 4.04
C PRO A 115 2.41 11.59 2.62
N PHE A 116 1.60 10.54 2.43
CA PHE A 116 1.42 9.89 1.13
C PHE A 116 0.12 10.33 0.45
N ALA A 117 -0.86 10.80 1.22
CA ALA A 117 -2.08 11.38 0.69
C ALA A 117 -1.81 12.74 0.02
N ARG A 118 -2.62 13.08 -0.98
CA ARG A 118 -2.59 14.39 -1.65
C ARG A 118 -3.96 15.06 -1.63
N PRO A 119 -4.03 16.40 -1.77
CA PRO A 119 -5.29 17.06 -2.08
C PRO A 119 -5.93 16.49 -3.35
N ALA A 120 -7.27 16.49 -3.38
CA ALA A 120 -8.00 16.21 -4.60
C ALA A 120 -7.71 17.27 -5.66
N ARG A 121 -7.55 16.84 -6.90
CA ARG A 121 -7.47 17.75 -8.05
C ARG A 121 -8.87 18.33 -8.34
N PRO A 122 -8.98 19.50 -8.98
CA PRO A 122 -10.28 20.09 -9.30
C PRO A 122 -11.23 19.15 -10.06
N GLU A 123 -10.69 18.35 -10.98
CA GLU A 123 -11.43 17.36 -11.77
C GLU A 123 -11.86 16.11 -10.98
N GLU A 124 -11.31 15.87 -9.79
CA GLU A 124 -11.66 14.75 -8.92
C GLU A 124 -12.73 15.12 -7.89
N LEU A 125 -13.12 16.39 -7.82
CA LEU A 125 -14.20 16.84 -6.95
C LEU A 125 -15.56 16.40 -7.54
N PRO A 126 -16.45 15.81 -6.72
CA PRO A 126 -17.75 15.33 -7.17
C PRO A 126 -18.74 16.44 -7.55
#